data_AF-A0A529W183-F1
#
_entry.id   AF-A0A529W183-F1
#
_cell.length_a   1.000
_cell.length_b   1.000
_cell.length_c   1.000
_cell.angle_alpha   90.00
_cell.angle_beta   90.00
_cell.angle_gamma   90.00
#
_symmetry.space_group_name_H-M   'P 1'
#
loop_
_entity.id
_entity.type
_entity.pdbx_description
1 polymer ?
#
loop_
_entity_poly.entity_id
_entity_poly.type
_entity_poly.pdbx_seq_one_letter_code
_entity_poly.pdbx_strand_id
1 'polypeptide(L)'
;MPLPDPSWSAADIVVHLRAIGKQANLAGMARFGINTASALGIGNSDLRPLARKLRKNHERSLLLWDSGIREARLMAAFTGEPKKVDIDQCRRWVADFDSWEIVDTVADLFAETPFW
;
A
#
# COMPACT_ATOMS: atom_id res chain seq x y z
N MET A 1 18.64 6.71 6.92
CA MET A 1 17.72 5.77 7.59
C MET A 1 18.42 4.43 7.75
N PRO A 2 18.11 3.65 8.81
CA PRO A 2 18.54 2.25 8.90
C PRO A 2 18.03 1.43 7.71
N LEU A 3 18.51 0.19 7.53
CA LEU A 3 17.96 -0.71 6.50
C LEU A 3 16.51 -1.07 6.83
N PRO A 4 15.64 -1.31 5.82
CA PRO A 4 14.27 -1.75 6.08
C PRO A 4 14.21 -3.10 6.76
N ASP A 5 13.49 -3.17 7.88
CA ASP A 5 13.28 -4.37 8.67
C ASP A 5 11.87 -4.37 9.32
N PRO A 6 11.41 -5.50 9.88
CA PRO A 6 10.05 -5.62 10.40
C PRO A 6 9.67 -4.63 11.52
N SER A 7 10.64 -4.02 12.21
CA SER A 7 10.41 -3.07 13.31
C SER A 7 9.98 -1.67 12.85
N TRP A 8 10.12 -1.34 11.56
CA TRP A 8 9.70 -0.03 11.04
C TRP A 8 8.22 0.22 11.29
N SER A 9 7.94 1.43 11.79
CA SER A 9 6.59 1.95 11.94
C SER A 9 5.98 2.36 10.59
N ALA A 10 4.67 2.62 10.56
CA ALA A 10 4.03 3.22 9.40
C ALA A 10 4.66 4.58 9.02
N ALA A 11 5.05 5.37 10.03
CA ALA A 11 5.70 6.65 9.81
C ALA A 11 7.08 6.50 9.15
N ASP A 12 7.90 5.53 9.59
CA ASP A 12 9.20 5.24 8.98
C ASP A 12 9.04 4.84 7.51
N ILE A 13 8.05 4.01 7.21
CA ILE A 13 7.73 3.60 5.84
C ILE A 13 7.32 4.81 5.00
N VAL A 14 6.42 5.67 5.50
CA VAL A 14 5.98 6.87 4.78
C VAL A 14 7.15 7.82 4.53
N VAL A 15 8.03 8.04 5.51
CA VAL A 15 9.26 8.83 5.35
C VAL A 15 10.14 8.23 4.26
N HIS A 16 10.33 6.91 4.27
CA HIS A 16 11.12 6.24 3.24
C HIS A 16 10.51 6.35 1.85
N LEU A 17 9.20 6.12 1.71
CA LEU A 17 8.47 6.24 0.45
C LEU A 17 8.61 7.67 -0.11
N ARG A 18 8.44 8.70 0.72
CA ARG A 18 8.63 10.09 0.28
C ARG A 18 10.05 10.35 -0.20
N ALA A 19 11.05 9.78 0.46
CA ALA A 19 12.45 9.94 0.10
C ALA A 19 12.82 9.28 -1.24
N ILE A 20 12.20 8.16 -1.60
CA ILE A 20 12.48 7.43 -2.86
C ILE A 20 11.52 7.77 -4.00
N GLY A 21 10.52 8.62 -3.75
CA GLY A 21 9.53 9.05 -4.73
C GLY A 21 10.16 9.71 -5.96
N LYS A 22 9.58 9.46 -7.13
CA LYS A 22 10.10 9.92 -8.43
C LYS A 22 8.99 10.64 -9.20
N GLN A 23 8.94 11.96 -9.07
CA GLN A 23 7.91 12.80 -9.71
C GLN A 23 7.84 12.60 -11.24
N ALA A 24 8.99 12.34 -11.88
CA ALA A 24 9.05 12.07 -13.32
C ALA A 24 8.20 10.85 -13.76
N ASN A 25 7.92 9.91 -12.85
CA ASN A 25 7.11 8.73 -13.16
C ASN A 25 5.59 9.00 -13.15
N LEU A 26 5.13 10.11 -12.54
CA LEU A 26 3.70 10.40 -12.39
C LEU A 26 3.01 10.58 -13.74
N ALA A 27 3.64 11.25 -14.69
CA ALA A 27 3.10 11.39 -16.04
C ALA A 27 2.90 10.03 -16.72
N GLY A 28 3.83 9.09 -16.50
CA GLY A 28 3.71 7.71 -16.98
C GLY A 28 2.54 6.98 -16.33
N MET A 29 2.40 7.09 -15.00
CA MET A 29 1.30 6.48 -14.25
C MET A 29 -0.07 6.99 -14.73
N ALA A 30 -0.22 8.30 -14.91
CA ALA A 30 -1.47 8.89 -15.40
C ALA A 30 -1.86 8.37 -16.79
N ARG A 31 -0.89 8.12 -17.69
CA ARG A 31 -1.15 7.51 -19.01
C ARG A 31 -1.73 6.11 -18.92
N PHE A 32 -1.51 5.39 -17.81
CA PHE A 32 -2.10 4.08 -17.53
C PHE A 32 -3.39 4.16 -16.69
N GLY A 33 -3.99 5.36 -16.54
CA GLY A 33 -5.24 5.53 -15.79
C GLY A 33 -5.09 5.43 -14.27
N ILE A 34 -3.86 5.53 -13.75
CA ILE A 34 -3.61 5.59 -12.30
C ILE A 34 -3.91 7.00 -11.79
N ASN A 35 -4.65 7.12 -10.70
CA ASN A 35 -4.84 8.40 -10.01
C ASN A 35 -3.54 8.83 -9.34
N THR A 36 -3.00 9.98 -9.75
CA THR A 36 -1.70 10.48 -9.26
C THR A 36 -1.83 11.54 -8.18
N ALA A 37 -3.04 11.91 -7.75
CA ALA A 37 -3.26 12.98 -6.77
C ALA A 37 -2.53 12.74 -5.44
N SER A 38 -2.42 11.49 -5.00
CA SER A 38 -1.72 11.09 -3.77
C SER A 38 -0.48 10.21 -4.04
N ALA A 39 -0.04 10.10 -5.30
CA ALA A 39 1.04 9.22 -5.69
C ALA A 39 2.42 9.88 -5.56
N LEU A 40 3.41 9.08 -5.15
CA LEU A 40 4.81 9.46 -5.03
C LEU A 40 5.64 9.04 -6.25
N GLY A 41 5.05 8.28 -7.19
CA GLY A 41 5.71 7.88 -8.43
C GLY A 41 6.55 6.60 -8.30
N ILE A 42 6.17 5.69 -7.40
CA ILE A 42 6.95 4.48 -7.10
C ILE A 42 6.27 3.26 -7.72
N GLY A 43 7.06 2.48 -8.47
CA GLY A 43 6.61 1.25 -9.09
C GLY A 43 6.66 0.04 -8.16
N ASN A 44 5.92 -1.01 -8.52
CA ASN A 44 5.93 -2.28 -7.80
C ASN A 44 7.32 -2.96 -7.73
N SER A 45 8.24 -2.61 -8.63
CA SER A 45 9.64 -3.05 -8.59
C SER A 45 10.36 -2.61 -7.31
N ASP A 46 9.99 -1.48 -6.74
CA ASP A 46 10.56 -0.94 -5.50
C ASP A 46 9.71 -1.34 -4.28
N LEU A 47 8.37 -1.30 -4.42
CA LEU A 47 7.44 -1.58 -3.31
C LEU A 47 7.44 -3.05 -2.87
N ARG A 48 7.43 -4.02 -3.81
CA ARG A 48 7.34 -5.44 -3.45
C ARG A 48 8.57 -5.94 -2.68
N PRO A 49 9.82 -5.61 -3.08
CA PRO A 49 10.99 -5.94 -2.26
C PRO A 49 10.96 -5.30 -0.87
N LEU A 50 10.48 -4.05 -0.76
CA LEU A 50 10.32 -3.38 0.53
C LEU A 50 9.32 -4.14 1.42
N ALA A 51 8.13 -4.47 0.90
CA ALA A 51 7.11 -5.22 1.65
C ALA A 51 7.63 -6.58 2.16
N ARG A 52 8.43 -7.30 1.35
CA ARG A 52 9.05 -8.57 1.77
C ARG A 52 9.99 -8.39 2.96
N LYS A 53 10.75 -7.30 3.02
CA LYS A 53 11.65 -6.98 4.15
C LYS A 53 10.87 -6.62 5.41
N LEU A 54 9.81 -5.83 5.26
CA LEU A 54 8.98 -5.33 6.37
C LEU A 54 8.05 -6.40 6.97
N ARG A 55 7.72 -7.45 6.20
CA ARG A 55 6.81 -8.54 6.60
C ARG A 55 5.37 -8.07 6.88
N LYS A 56 4.49 -9.04 7.13
CA LYS A 56 3.09 -8.78 7.49
C LYS A 56 3.01 -8.15 8.89
N ASN A 57 2.19 -7.13 9.04
CA ASN A 57 1.79 -6.53 10.32
C ASN A 57 0.47 -5.79 10.09
N HIS A 58 -0.62 -6.32 10.66
CA HIS A 58 -1.95 -5.78 10.39
C HIS A 58 -2.18 -4.37 10.96
N GLU A 59 -1.72 -4.08 12.17
CA GLU A 59 -1.87 -2.74 12.78
C GLU A 59 -1.17 -1.67 11.93
N ARG A 60 0.06 -1.96 11.49
CA ARG A 60 0.81 -1.09 10.59
C ARG A 60 0.13 -0.94 9.23
N SER A 61 -0.46 -2.01 8.71
CA SER A 61 -1.22 -1.99 7.45
C SER A 61 -2.39 -1.00 7.53
N LEU A 62 -3.16 -1.00 8.62
CA LEU A 62 -4.24 -0.03 8.84
C LEU A 62 -3.72 1.41 8.84
N LEU A 63 -2.64 1.69 9.60
CA LEU A 63 -2.05 3.03 9.66
C LEU A 63 -1.49 3.51 8.30
N LEU A 64 -0.95 2.59 7.50
CA LEU A 64 -0.49 2.91 6.15
C LEU A 64 -1.66 3.25 5.22
N TRP A 65 -2.79 2.55 5.34
CA TRP A 65 -3.99 2.84 4.58
C TRP A 65 -4.51 4.25 4.86
N ASP A 66 -4.61 4.60 6.14
CA ASP A 66 -5.13 5.87 6.64
C ASP A 66 -4.26 7.07 6.24
N SER A 67 -3.01 6.85 5.80
CA SER A 67 -2.15 7.93 5.31
C SER A 67 -2.65 8.58 4.01
N GLY A 68 -3.54 7.91 3.27
CA GLY A 68 -4.08 8.38 1.99
C GLY A 68 -3.06 8.42 0.84
N ILE A 69 -1.80 8.07 1.07
CA ILE A 69 -0.76 8.02 0.04
C ILE A 69 -0.92 6.73 -0.75
N ARG A 70 -0.98 6.83 -2.08
CA ARG A 70 -1.19 5.68 -2.97
C ARG A 70 -0.20 4.53 -2.71
N GLU A 71 1.10 4.83 -2.66
CA GLU A 71 2.13 3.82 -2.36
C GLU A 71 2.00 3.22 -0.97
N ALA A 72 1.58 4.01 0.03
CA ALA A 72 1.38 3.50 1.38
C ALA A 72 0.16 2.56 1.43
N ARG A 73 -0.92 2.85 0.70
CA ARG A 73 -2.07 1.95 0.55
C ARG A 73 -1.69 0.63 -0.13
N LEU A 74 -0.82 0.66 -1.14
CA LEU A 74 -0.27 -0.58 -1.71
C LEU A 74 0.56 -1.35 -0.68
N MET A 75 1.41 -0.67 0.09
CA MET A 75 2.15 -1.28 1.18
C MET A 75 1.24 -1.86 2.27
N ALA A 76 0.12 -1.22 2.57
CA ALA A 76 -0.90 -1.72 3.48
C ALA A 76 -1.45 -3.05 2.97
N ALA A 77 -1.85 -3.12 1.71
CA ALA A 77 -2.34 -4.36 1.10
C ALA A 77 -1.28 -5.48 1.08
N PHE A 78 -0.03 -5.17 0.70
CA PHE A 78 1.07 -6.15 0.68
C PHE A 78 1.45 -6.69 2.07
N THR A 79 1.23 -5.91 3.13
CA THR A 79 1.63 -6.26 4.51
C THR A 79 0.45 -6.58 5.43
N GLY A 80 -0.77 -6.54 4.90
CA GLY A 80 -1.97 -6.95 5.62
C GLY A 80 -1.98 -8.43 5.96
N GLU A 81 -2.62 -8.78 7.08
CA GLU A 81 -2.88 -10.16 7.47
C GLU A 81 -4.33 -10.51 7.13
N PRO A 82 -4.59 -11.34 6.09
CA PRO A 82 -5.95 -11.59 5.60
C PRO A 82 -6.90 -12.13 6.68
N LYS A 83 -6.39 -12.99 7.58
CA LYS A 83 -7.18 -13.56 8.69
C LYS A 83 -7.63 -12.55 9.75
N LYS A 84 -7.08 -11.33 9.73
CA LYS A 84 -7.45 -10.23 10.64
C LYS A 84 -8.30 -9.17 9.96
N VAL A 85 -8.45 -9.25 8.63
CA VAL A 85 -9.32 -8.35 7.88
C VAL A 85 -10.76 -8.79 8.10
N ASP A 86 -11.61 -7.88 8.56
CA ASP A 86 -13.05 -8.10 8.68
C ASP A 86 -13.82 -7.40 7.55
N ILE A 87 -15.13 -7.69 7.46
CA ILE A 87 -15.98 -7.16 6.40
C ILE A 87 -16.15 -5.64 6.46
N ASP A 88 -16.05 -5.04 7.65
CA ASP A 88 -16.20 -3.61 7.83
C ASP A 88 -14.94 -2.85 7.40
N GLN A 89 -13.75 -3.41 7.64
CA GLN A 89 -12.52 -2.96 7.01
C GLN A 89 -12.63 -3.05 5.49
N CYS A 90 -13.10 -4.17 4.93
CA CYS A 90 -13.28 -4.30 3.48
C CYS A 90 -14.16 -3.19 2.91
N ARG A 91 -15.33 -2.94 3.51
CA ARG A 91 -16.24 -1.87 3.10
C ARG A 91 -15.60 -0.48 3.17
N ARG A 92 -14.88 -0.19 4.27
CA ARG A 92 -14.14 1.09 4.42
C ARG A 92 -13.09 1.27 3.34
N TRP A 93 -12.29 0.24 3.08
CA TRP A 93 -11.24 0.31 2.05
C TRP A 93 -11.82 0.44 0.64
N VAL A 94 -12.89 -0.29 0.31
CA VAL A 94 -13.53 -0.20 -1.02
C VAL A 94 -14.07 1.22 -1.29
N ALA A 95 -14.58 1.91 -0.27
CA ALA A 95 -15.06 3.29 -0.41
C ALA A 95 -13.94 4.29 -0.76
N ASP A 96 -12.68 3.93 -0.48
CA ASP A 96 -11.48 4.74 -0.73
C ASP A 96 -10.80 4.43 -2.06
N PHE A 97 -11.25 3.41 -2.81
CA PHE A 97 -10.64 3.00 -4.07
C PHE A 97 -10.80 4.10 -5.14
N ASP A 98 -9.67 4.50 -5.74
CA ASP A 98 -9.61 5.63 -6.66
C ASP A 98 -8.90 5.32 -7.98
N SER A 99 -8.42 4.08 -8.15
CA SER A 99 -7.58 3.65 -9.26
C SER A 99 -7.52 2.12 -9.35
N TRP A 100 -7.35 1.59 -10.56
CA TRP A 100 -7.46 0.15 -10.83
C TRP A 100 -6.40 -0.66 -10.07
N GLU A 101 -5.20 -0.13 -9.85
CA GLU A 101 -4.13 -0.89 -9.22
C GLU A 101 -4.30 -1.01 -7.71
N ILE A 102 -5.01 -0.07 -7.08
CA ILE A 102 -5.45 -0.20 -5.69
C ILE A 102 -6.45 -1.35 -5.61
N VAL A 103 -7.42 -1.41 -6.52
CA VAL A 103 -8.41 -2.50 -6.58
C VAL A 103 -7.71 -3.85 -6.74
N ASP A 104 -6.86 -4.01 -7.76
CA ASP A 104 -6.16 -5.27 -8.04
C ASP A 104 -5.30 -5.72 -6.85
N THR A 105 -4.56 -4.78 -6.25
CA THR A 105 -3.66 -5.11 -5.13
C THR A 105 -4.42 -5.48 -3.86
N VAL A 106 -5.53 -4.78 -3.57
CA VAL A 106 -6.36 -5.08 -2.40
C VAL A 106 -7.20 -6.35 -2.63
N ALA A 107 -7.60 -6.63 -3.87
CA ALA A 107 -8.30 -7.86 -4.23
C ALA A 107 -7.48 -9.11 -3.90
N ASP A 108 -6.16 -9.10 -4.09
CA ASP A 108 -5.28 -10.20 -3.65
C ASP A 108 -5.41 -10.46 -2.14
N LEU A 109 -5.39 -9.40 -1.31
CA LEU A 109 -5.58 -9.51 0.14
C LEU A 109 -7.00 -10.00 0.48
N PHE A 110 -8.00 -9.44 -0.20
CA PHE A 110 -9.40 -9.83 -0.12
C PHE A 110 -9.72 -11.12 -0.89
N ALA A 111 -8.74 -11.89 -1.35
CA ALA A 111 -8.93 -13.25 -1.82
C ALA A 111 -8.31 -14.28 -0.84
N GLU A 112 -7.66 -13.82 0.25
CA GLU A 112 -7.12 -14.67 1.34
C GLU A 112 -7.80 -14.62 2.75
N THR A 113 -8.74 -13.70 3.03
CA THR A 113 -9.69 -13.65 4.18
C THR A 113 -10.59 -14.91 4.34
N PRO A 114 -11.14 -15.20 5.53
CA PRO A 114 -11.92 -16.43 5.79
C PRO A 114 -13.40 -16.43 5.39
N PHE A 115 -13.96 -15.36 4.82
CA PHE A 115 -15.43 -15.22 4.65
C PHE A 115 -15.96 -15.41 3.21
N TRP A 116 -15.24 -16.15 2.37
CA TRP A 116 -15.72 -16.69 1.09
C TRP A 116 -15.39 -18.17 0.93
#